data_AF-A0A967K1J3-F1
#
_entry.id   AF-A0A967K1J3-F1
#
_cell.length_a   1.000
_cell.length_b   1.000
_cell.length_c   1.000
_cell.angle_alpha   90.00
_cell.angle_beta   90.00
_cell.angle_gamma   90.00
#
_symmetry.space_group_name_H-M   'P 1'
#
loop_
_entity.id
_entity.type
_entity.pdbx_description
1 polymer ?
#
loop_
_entity_poly.entity_id
_entity_poly.type
_entity_poly.pdbx_seq_one_letter_code
_entity_poly.pdbx_strand_id
1 'polypeptide(L)'
;MRKVLRIDGNRDGVKTEFPHVDHQNRLGKEQSCQRCHHIAMPRDNATPCYRCHSNMLDSADIFDHFGHMQLVAEKEKLEGLHPKNHSCSRCHNPSMPNTASNAKACTECHKEDMKIGNEPYARLQLASASPYRSAMHENCIECHEKEGIKQNKPNLGHCSTCHKSLEPVNLKIAKSADTSEASSEPLTVAP
;
A
#
# COMPACT_ATOMS: atom_id res chain seq x y z
N MET A 1 8.50 -15.46 1.55
CA MET A 1 7.75 -14.24 1.93
C MET A 1 8.01 -13.90 3.39
N ARG A 2 8.10 -12.62 3.78
CA ARG A 2 8.31 -12.23 5.19
C ARG A 2 7.01 -12.40 5.98
N LYS A 3 7.09 -12.87 7.22
CA LYS A 3 5.92 -13.04 8.10
C LYS A 3 5.31 -11.70 8.55
N VAL A 4 6.18 -10.72 8.77
CA VAL A 4 5.84 -9.36 9.18
C VAL A 4 6.56 -8.37 8.27
N LEU A 5 5.86 -7.32 7.86
CA LEU A 5 6.40 -6.20 7.09
C LEU A 5 6.45 -4.96 7.99
N ARG A 6 7.59 -4.28 8.01
CA ARG A 6 7.68 -2.95 8.60
C ARG A 6 7.31 -1.93 7.54
N ILE A 7 6.24 -1.19 7.79
CA ILE A 7 5.78 -0.08 6.95
C ILE A 7 6.19 1.22 7.63
N ASP A 8 7.01 2.01 6.95
CA ASP A 8 7.62 3.25 7.43
C ASP A 8 7.90 4.12 6.19
N GLY A 9 6.81 4.60 5.56
CA GLY A 9 6.82 5.09 4.17
C GLY A 9 7.74 6.29 3.93
N ASN A 10 7.75 7.24 4.87
CA ASN A 10 8.62 8.42 4.87
C ASN A 10 9.84 8.31 5.79
N ARG A 11 10.01 7.20 6.52
CA ARG A 11 11.13 6.98 7.45
C ARG A 11 11.22 8.02 8.56
N ASP A 12 10.09 8.59 8.98
CA ASP A 12 10.02 9.55 10.09
C ASP A 12 9.98 8.87 11.47
N GLY A 13 9.95 7.52 11.49
CA GLY A 13 9.91 6.71 12.71
C GLY A 13 8.49 6.31 13.14
N VAL A 14 7.44 6.84 12.52
CA VAL A 14 6.05 6.42 12.72
C VAL A 14 5.78 5.16 11.88
N LYS A 15 6.11 4.01 12.48
CA LYS A 15 6.08 2.72 11.79
C LYS A 15 4.86 1.87 12.16
N THR A 16 4.45 1.02 11.22
CA THR A 16 3.48 -0.05 11.41
C THR A 16 4.15 -1.41 11.21
N GLU A 17 3.94 -2.32 12.14
CA GLU A 17 4.30 -3.73 11.96
C GLU A 17 3.08 -4.48 11.41
N PHE A 18 3.12 -4.80 10.12
CA PHE A 18 2.02 -5.45 9.42
C PHE A 18 2.23 -6.97 9.38
N PRO A 19 1.43 -7.78 10.10
CA PRO A 19 1.56 -9.23 10.11
C PRO A 19 0.96 -9.82 8.83
N HIS A 20 1.70 -9.73 7.73
CA HIS A 20 1.24 -10.05 6.38
C HIS A 20 0.75 -11.50 6.25
N VAL A 21 1.50 -12.48 6.79
CA VAL A 21 1.11 -13.91 6.68
C VAL A 21 -0.16 -14.20 7.47
N ASP A 22 -0.38 -13.52 8.59
CA ASP A 22 -1.61 -13.66 9.37
C ASP A 22 -2.82 -13.11 8.62
N HIS A 23 -2.68 -11.94 7.99
CA HIS A 23 -3.71 -11.39 7.10
C HIS A 23 -4.02 -12.35 5.95
N GLN A 24 -2.98 -12.85 5.27
CA GLN A 24 -3.13 -13.80 4.19
C GLN A 24 -3.90 -15.04 4.64
N ASN A 25 -3.53 -15.64 5.78
CA ASN A 25 -4.19 -16.84 6.30
C ASN A 25 -5.67 -16.59 6.65
N ARG A 26 -5.99 -15.48 7.30
CA ARG A 26 -7.37 -15.13 7.71
C ARG A 26 -8.28 -14.81 6.54
N LEU A 27 -7.72 -14.27 5.45
CA LEU A 27 -8.50 -13.75 4.33
C LEU A 27 -8.62 -14.72 3.14
N GLY A 28 -8.13 -15.96 3.27
CA GLY A 28 -8.28 -17.00 2.25
C GLY A 28 -7.00 -17.33 1.48
N LYS A 29 -5.82 -17.18 2.09
CA LYS A 29 -4.50 -17.49 1.53
C LYS A 29 -4.26 -16.73 0.22
N GLU A 30 -3.84 -17.38 -0.85
CA GLU A 30 -3.54 -16.74 -2.14
C GLU A 30 -4.74 -15.99 -2.75
N GLN A 31 -5.97 -16.40 -2.43
CA GLN A 31 -7.17 -15.72 -2.92
C GLN A 31 -7.36 -14.32 -2.30
N SER A 32 -6.65 -14.03 -1.20
CA SER A 32 -6.71 -12.71 -0.55
C SER A 32 -5.82 -11.67 -1.20
N CYS A 33 -4.87 -12.06 -2.07
CA CYS A 33 -3.86 -11.14 -2.60
C CYS A 33 -4.49 -9.92 -3.30
N GLN A 34 -5.54 -10.16 -4.10
CA GLN A 34 -6.28 -9.10 -4.81
C GLN A 34 -7.13 -8.20 -3.90
N ARG A 35 -7.27 -8.51 -2.61
CA ARG A 35 -7.92 -7.63 -1.62
C ARG A 35 -7.00 -6.47 -1.19
N CYS A 36 -5.70 -6.56 -1.47
CA CYS A 36 -4.73 -5.53 -1.11
C CYS A 36 -3.90 -5.09 -2.33
N HIS A 37 -3.46 -6.05 -3.16
CA HIS A 37 -2.75 -5.79 -4.41
C HIS A 37 -3.75 -5.61 -5.55
N HIS A 38 -4.34 -4.42 -5.64
CA HIS A 38 -5.30 -4.07 -6.68
C HIS A 38 -4.63 -3.85 -8.05
N ILE A 39 -3.33 -3.58 -8.08
CA ILE A 39 -2.51 -3.51 -9.28
C ILE A 39 -1.10 -4.00 -8.97
N ALA A 40 -0.50 -4.77 -9.88
CA ALA A 40 0.91 -5.09 -9.89
C ALA A 40 1.55 -4.52 -11.17
N MET A 41 2.79 -4.07 -11.10
CA MET A 41 3.56 -3.65 -12.26
C MET A 41 3.76 -4.82 -13.25
N PRO A 42 4.06 -4.53 -14.53
CA PRO A 42 4.43 -5.57 -15.49
C PRO A 42 5.51 -6.51 -14.95
N ARG A 43 5.26 -7.81 -15.09
CA ARG A 43 6.08 -8.94 -14.62
C ARG A 43 6.21 -9.06 -13.10
N ASP A 44 5.35 -8.40 -12.35
CA ASP A 44 5.24 -8.54 -10.89
C ASP A 44 3.92 -9.24 -10.52
N ASN A 45 3.90 -9.86 -9.33
CA ASN A 45 2.73 -10.54 -8.79
C ASN A 45 2.10 -9.77 -7.62
N ALA A 46 2.88 -8.94 -6.92
CA ALA A 46 2.46 -8.28 -5.69
C ALA A 46 3.31 -7.02 -5.47
N THR A 47 3.07 -5.99 -6.28
CA THR A 47 3.82 -4.74 -6.18
C THR A 47 3.55 -4.06 -4.83
N PRO A 48 4.60 -3.66 -4.09
CA PRO A 48 4.44 -2.88 -2.88
C PRO A 48 3.80 -1.52 -3.16
N CYS A 49 2.88 -1.10 -2.30
CA CYS A 49 2.09 0.13 -2.50
C CYS A 49 2.96 1.37 -2.72
N TYR A 50 4.13 1.46 -2.06
CA TYR A 50 5.04 2.63 -2.15
C TYR A 50 5.61 2.84 -3.57
N ARG A 51 5.53 1.82 -4.44
CA ARG A 51 5.99 1.93 -5.84
C ARG A 51 5.15 2.93 -6.63
N CYS A 52 3.85 2.97 -6.35
CA CYS A 52 2.92 3.89 -7.00
C CYS A 52 2.59 5.06 -6.05
N HIS A 53 2.25 4.74 -4.80
CA HIS A 53 1.94 5.72 -3.77
C HIS A 53 3.23 6.21 -3.10
N SER A 54 4.05 6.97 -3.82
CA SER A 54 5.41 7.30 -3.37
C SER A 54 5.49 8.54 -2.47
N ASN A 55 4.48 9.42 -2.49
CA ASN A 55 4.41 10.60 -1.64
C ASN A 55 3.43 10.37 -0.48
N MET A 56 3.79 10.78 0.73
CA MET A 56 2.97 10.59 1.93
C MET A 56 1.67 11.39 1.94
N LEU A 57 1.72 12.64 1.47
CA LEU A 57 0.67 13.63 1.67
C LEU A 57 0.09 14.17 0.36
N ASP A 58 0.88 14.15 -0.71
CA ASP A 58 0.44 14.59 -2.04
C ASP A 58 0.26 13.40 -2.99
N SER A 59 -0.44 13.64 -4.09
CA SER A 59 -0.50 12.69 -5.19
C SER A 59 0.88 12.46 -5.79
N ALA A 60 1.14 11.24 -6.25
CA ALA A 60 2.35 10.89 -6.97
C ALA A 60 2.05 10.65 -8.44
N ASP A 61 2.93 11.11 -9.33
CA ASP A 61 2.97 10.61 -10.70
C ASP A 61 3.47 9.16 -10.67
N ILE A 62 2.77 8.27 -11.36
CA ILE A 62 3.07 6.83 -11.41
C ILE A 62 3.53 6.37 -12.79
N PHE A 63 3.59 7.28 -13.76
CA PHE A 63 3.94 6.97 -15.13
C PHE A 63 5.09 7.85 -15.62
N ASP A 64 6.30 7.29 -15.62
CA ASP A 64 7.45 7.90 -16.33
C ASP A 64 7.23 7.79 -17.84
N HIS A 65 6.57 8.80 -18.40
CA HIS A 65 6.25 8.85 -19.82
C HIS A 65 7.49 8.73 -20.71
N PHE A 66 8.59 9.42 -20.37
CA PHE A 66 9.79 9.42 -21.20
C PHE A 66 10.52 8.08 -21.13
N GLY A 67 10.71 7.52 -19.93
CA GLY A 67 11.29 6.20 -19.76
C GLY A 67 10.45 5.11 -20.46
N HIS A 68 9.12 5.17 -20.33
CA HIS A 68 8.24 4.23 -21.01
C HIS A 68 8.30 4.37 -22.54
N MET A 69 8.35 5.60 -23.05
CA MET A 69 8.50 5.88 -24.48
C MET A 69 9.78 5.24 -25.05
N GLN A 70 10.90 5.33 -24.33
CA GLN A 70 12.17 4.72 -24.74
C GLN A 70 12.09 3.20 -24.78
N LEU A 71 11.52 2.57 -23.73
CA LEU A 71 11.36 1.12 -23.66
C LEU A 71 10.46 0.58 -24.80
N VAL A 72 9.39 1.32 -25.14
CA VAL A 72 8.54 0.97 -26.28
C VAL A 72 9.31 1.12 -27.59
N ALA A 73 10.07 2.21 -27.78
CA ALA A 73 10.86 2.40 -28.99
C ALA A 73 11.89 1.28 -29.18
N GLU A 74 12.58 0.87 -28.11
CA GLU A 74 13.51 -0.26 -28.13
C GLU A 74 12.80 -1.57 -28.49
N LYS A 75 11.68 -1.89 -27.81
CA LYS A 75 10.90 -3.11 -28.07
C LYS A 75 10.39 -3.18 -29.51
N GLU A 76 9.93 -2.04 -30.04
CA GLU A 76 9.38 -1.91 -31.38
C GLU A 76 10.45 -1.69 -32.46
N LYS A 77 11.74 -1.63 -32.07
CA LYS A 77 12.90 -1.38 -32.96
C LYS A 77 12.74 -0.11 -33.80
N LEU A 78 12.27 0.96 -33.16
CA LEU A 78 12.13 2.27 -33.77
C LEU A 78 13.46 3.03 -33.64
N GLU A 79 14.08 3.39 -34.77
CA GLU A 79 15.39 4.05 -34.81
C GLU A 79 15.31 5.49 -35.33
N GLY A 80 16.23 6.36 -34.92
CA GLY A 80 16.42 7.71 -35.46
C GLY A 80 15.68 8.84 -34.71
N LEU A 81 16.12 10.08 -34.94
CA LEU A 81 15.64 11.31 -34.26
C LEU A 81 14.35 11.92 -34.88
N HIS A 82 13.77 11.26 -35.88
CA HIS A 82 12.63 11.80 -36.58
C HIS A 82 11.34 11.63 -35.75
N PRO A 83 10.47 12.65 -35.60
CA PRO A 83 9.25 12.54 -34.80
C PRO A 83 8.29 11.41 -35.20
N LYS A 84 8.31 10.98 -36.47
CA LYS A 84 7.57 9.79 -36.96
C LYS A 84 8.15 8.45 -36.47
N ASN A 85 9.40 8.43 -36.03
CA ASN A 85 10.07 7.27 -35.45
C ASN A 85 9.93 7.26 -33.91
N HIS A 86 9.20 8.21 -33.34
CA HIS A 86 8.86 8.17 -31.92
C HIS A 86 7.71 7.19 -31.68
N SER A 87 7.71 6.54 -30.51
CA SER A 87 6.66 5.61 -30.08
C SER A 87 5.33 6.30 -29.75
N CYS A 88 5.20 7.61 -29.98
CA CYS A 88 3.99 8.40 -29.66
C CYS A 88 2.71 7.78 -30.25
N SER A 89 2.74 7.41 -31.54
CA SER A 89 1.57 6.84 -32.24
C SER A 89 1.23 5.41 -31.80
N ARG A 90 2.12 4.76 -31.03
CA ARG A 90 1.82 3.46 -30.41
C ARG A 90 0.83 3.60 -29.26
N CYS A 91 0.85 4.74 -28.59
CA CYS A 91 0.05 5.02 -27.39
C CYS A 91 -1.04 6.07 -27.62
N HIS A 92 -0.79 7.08 -28.44
CA HIS A 92 -1.70 8.19 -28.70
C HIS A 92 -2.27 8.15 -30.11
N ASN A 93 -3.54 8.54 -30.24
CA ASN A 93 -4.17 8.76 -31.52
C ASN A 93 -3.69 10.08 -32.14
N PRO A 94 -3.09 10.09 -33.36
CA PRO A 94 -2.62 11.31 -34.01
C PRO A 94 -3.71 12.37 -34.25
N SER A 95 -4.99 11.96 -34.28
CA SER A 95 -6.13 12.86 -34.47
C SER A 95 -6.64 13.50 -33.17
N MET A 96 -6.04 13.17 -32.02
CA MET A 96 -6.45 13.67 -30.69
C MET A 96 -5.28 14.34 -29.98
N PRO A 97 -5.53 15.25 -29.03
CA PRO A 97 -4.49 15.77 -28.15
C PRO A 97 -3.81 14.64 -27.38
N ASN A 98 -2.48 14.70 -27.25
CA ASN A 98 -1.66 13.77 -26.48
C ASN A 98 -1.86 13.99 -24.97
N THR A 99 -2.99 13.52 -24.43
CA THR A 99 -3.31 13.54 -23.01
C THR A 99 -3.39 12.12 -22.46
N ALA A 100 -3.24 11.97 -21.14
CA ALA A 100 -3.41 10.67 -20.48
C ALA A 100 -4.80 10.08 -20.73
N SER A 101 -5.85 10.92 -20.81
CA SER A 101 -7.22 10.47 -21.08
C SER A 101 -7.45 9.91 -22.48
N ASN A 102 -6.60 10.32 -23.45
CA ASN A 102 -6.70 9.93 -24.85
C ASN A 102 -5.61 8.92 -25.26
N ALA A 103 -4.77 8.51 -24.31
CA ALA A 103 -3.81 7.43 -24.49
C ALA A 103 -4.49 6.07 -24.34
N LYS A 104 -3.89 5.03 -24.93
CA LYS A 104 -4.27 3.65 -24.66
C LYS A 104 -4.17 3.31 -23.18
N ALA A 105 -5.07 2.44 -22.73
CA ALA A 105 -4.97 1.83 -21.41
C ALA A 105 -3.71 0.93 -21.32
N CYS A 106 -3.05 0.90 -20.16
CA CYS A 106 -1.93 -0.01 -19.89
C CYS A 106 -2.25 -1.46 -20.27
N THR A 107 -3.46 -1.93 -20.01
CA THR A 107 -3.93 -3.30 -20.31
C THR A 107 -4.03 -3.62 -21.79
N GLU A 108 -4.05 -2.62 -22.67
CA GLU A 108 -4.00 -2.89 -24.12
C GLU A 108 -2.65 -3.49 -24.53
N CYS A 109 -1.57 -3.15 -23.82
CA CYS A 109 -0.22 -3.67 -24.07
C CYS A 109 0.23 -4.68 -23.00
N HIS A 110 -0.23 -4.52 -21.76
CA HIS A 110 0.20 -5.28 -20.58
C HIS A 110 -0.86 -6.25 -20.07
N LYS A 111 -1.66 -6.83 -20.97
CA LYS A 111 -2.73 -7.76 -20.63
C LYS A 111 -2.24 -9.03 -19.92
N GLU A 112 -1.05 -9.49 -20.30
CA GLU A 112 -0.51 -10.80 -19.89
C GLU A 112 0.55 -10.70 -18.80
N ASP A 113 1.19 -9.54 -18.65
CA ASP A 113 2.27 -9.34 -17.69
C ASP A 113 1.89 -8.42 -16.53
N MET A 114 0.74 -7.74 -16.55
CA MET A 114 0.22 -6.96 -15.42
C MET A 114 -0.89 -7.73 -14.70
N LYS A 115 -0.90 -7.71 -13.36
CA LYS A 115 -2.04 -8.20 -12.57
C LYS A 115 -2.90 -7.05 -12.11
N ILE A 116 -4.20 -7.17 -12.34
CA ILE A 116 -5.21 -6.24 -11.80
C ILE A 116 -6.10 -7.06 -10.88
N GLY A 117 -6.41 -6.50 -9.71
CA GLY A 117 -7.35 -7.08 -8.77
C GLY A 117 -8.80 -6.95 -9.26
N ASN A 118 -9.75 -7.06 -8.34
CA ASN A 118 -11.18 -7.03 -8.68
C ASN A 118 -11.75 -5.63 -8.91
N GLU A 119 -10.96 -4.57 -8.77
CA GLU A 119 -11.45 -3.20 -8.99
C GLU A 119 -11.65 -2.93 -10.49
N PRO A 120 -12.80 -2.34 -10.89
CA PRO A 120 -13.02 -1.97 -12.28
C PRO A 120 -11.94 -1.00 -12.75
N TYR A 121 -11.21 -1.40 -13.78
CA TYR A 121 -10.12 -0.62 -14.38
C TYR A 121 -10.52 0.81 -14.75
N ALA A 122 -11.79 1.02 -15.11
CA ALA A 122 -12.35 2.35 -15.42
C ALA A 122 -12.27 3.35 -14.26
N ARG A 123 -12.07 2.89 -13.01
CA ARG A 123 -11.85 3.76 -11.83
C ARG A 123 -10.38 4.09 -11.59
N LEU A 124 -9.45 3.41 -12.25
CA LEU A 124 -8.02 3.65 -12.06
C LEU A 124 -7.60 4.85 -12.91
N GLN A 125 -7.50 6.03 -12.30
CA GLN A 125 -6.75 7.14 -12.90
C GLN A 125 -5.26 6.79 -12.86
N LEU A 126 -4.77 6.07 -13.88
CA LEU A 126 -3.39 5.61 -13.93
C LEU A 126 -2.36 6.71 -14.23
N ALA A 127 -2.81 7.96 -14.30
CA ALA A 127 -1.93 9.12 -14.40
C ALA A 127 -1.31 9.48 -13.03
N SER A 128 -2.00 9.20 -11.93
CA SER A 128 -1.50 9.53 -10.60
C SER A 128 -2.02 8.58 -9.53
N ALA A 129 -1.22 8.36 -8.50
CA ALA A 129 -1.61 7.67 -7.29
C ALA A 129 -2.03 8.68 -6.23
N SER A 130 -3.03 8.32 -5.43
CA SER A 130 -3.37 9.04 -4.21
C SER A 130 -2.21 9.04 -3.22
N PRO A 131 -2.18 9.99 -2.26
CA PRO A 131 -1.17 10.00 -1.20
C PRO A 131 -1.08 8.66 -0.47
N TYR A 132 0.14 8.25 -0.10
CA TYR A 132 0.39 6.98 0.58
C TYR A 132 -0.42 6.82 1.85
N ARG A 133 -0.55 7.90 2.64
CA ARG A 133 -1.38 7.90 3.85
C ARG A 133 -2.83 7.57 3.53
N SER A 134 -3.40 8.22 2.52
CA SER A 134 -4.78 7.99 2.10
C SER A 134 -4.96 6.57 1.59
N ALA A 135 -4.10 6.10 0.67
CA ALA A 135 -4.16 4.74 0.13
C ALA A 135 -4.09 3.65 1.21
N MET A 136 -3.22 3.83 2.21
CA MET A 136 -3.12 2.93 3.35
C MET A 136 -4.34 2.99 4.26
N HIS A 137 -4.74 4.20 4.66
CA HIS A 137 -5.79 4.38 5.65
C HIS A 137 -7.17 4.01 5.11
N GLU A 138 -7.49 4.37 3.87
CA GLU A 138 -8.77 4.02 3.22
C GLU A 138 -8.92 2.50 3.10
N ASN A 139 -7.86 1.78 2.69
CA ASN A 139 -7.93 0.33 2.54
C ASN A 139 -7.96 -0.43 3.89
N CYS A 140 -7.15 0.01 4.87
CA CYS A 140 -6.98 -0.75 6.12
C CYS A 140 -8.04 -0.42 7.17
N ILE A 141 -8.30 0.87 7.40
CA ILE A 141 -9.14 1.32 8.53
C ILE A 141 -10.58 0.87 8.33
N GLU A 142 -11.15 1.06 7.13
CA GLU A 142 -12.53 0.67 6.85
C GLU A 142 -12.76 -0.84 7.07
N CYS A 143 -11.83 -1.67 6.62
CA CYS A 143 -11.90 -3.11 6.85
C CYS A 143 -11.79 -3.45 8.35
N HIS A 144 -10.86 -2.82 9.06
CA HIS A 144 -10.64 -3.04 10.49
C HIS A 144 -11.80 -2.55 11.35
N GLU A 145 -12.50 -1.47 10.99
CA GLU A 145 -13.70 -1.03 11.68
C GLU A 145 -14.83 -2.06 11.53
N LYS A 146 -15.06 -2.55 10.31
CA LYS A 146 -16.05 -3.61 10.04
C LYS A 146 -15.73 -4.89 10.81
N GLU A 147 -14.48 -5.32 10.81
CA GLU A 147 -14.03 -6.50 11.57
C GLU A 147 -14.05 -6.26 13.08
N GLY A 148 -13.80 -5.03 13.53
CA GLY A 148 -13.87 -4.63 14.92
C GLY A 148 -15.28 -4.81 15.49
N ILE A 149 -16.32 -4.48 14.72
CA ILE A 149 -17.71 -4.75 15.10
C ILE A 149 -17.96 -6.26 15.18
N LYS A 150 -17.61 -7.02 14.14
CA LYS A 150 -17.86 -8.47 14.06
C LYS A 150 -17.17 -9.27 15.15
N GLN A 151 -15.95 -8.86 15.53
CA GLN A 151 -15.11 -9.58 16.49
C GLN A 151 -15.19 -9.01 17.91
N ASN A 152 -16.10 -8.06 18.17
CA ASN A 152 -16.21 -7.35 19.44
C ASN A 152 -14.87 -6.71 19.89
N LYS A 153 -14.17 -6.11 18.93
CA LYS A 153 -12.90 -5.37 19.08
C LYS A 153 -13.07 -3.96 18.49
N PRO A 154 -13.86 -3.07 19.13
CA PRO A 154 -14.22 -1.78 18.55
C PRO A 154 -13.01 -0.89 18.21
N ASN A 155 -11.88 -1.08 18.91
CA ASN A 155 -10.67 -0.30 18.73
C ASN A 155 -9.74 -0.83 17.60
N LEU A 156 -10.15 -1.83 16.81
CA LEU A 156 -9.28 -2.46 15.80
C LEU A 156 -8.80 -1.48 14.71
N GLY A 157 -9.60 -0.46 14.39
CA GLY A 157 -9.23 0.62 13.46
C GLY A 157 -8.44 1.78 14.07
N HIS A 158 -8.20 1.78 15.39
CA HIS A 158 -7.54 2.92 16.05
C HIS A 158 -6.06 3.03 15.69
N CYS A 159 -5.54 4.27 15.71
CA CYS A 159 -4.15 4.59 15.35
C CYS A 159 -3.13 3.73 16.11
N SER A 160 -3.31 3.55 17.43
CA SER A 160 -2.38 2.78 18.28
C SER A 160 -2.35 1.29 17.96
N THR A 161 -3.43 0.74 17.39
CA THR A 161 -3.49 -0.67 16.98
C THR A 161 -2.49 -0.97 15.86
N CYS A 162 -2.32 -0.03 14.92
CA CYS A 162 -1.38 -0.14 13.81
C CYS A 162 -0.02 0.50 14.14
N HIS A 163 -0.02 1.69 14.73
CA HIS A 163 1.16 2.50 15.04
C HIS A 163 1.51 2.40 16.53
N LYS A 164 2.01 1.25 16.96
CA LYS A 164 2.52 1.06 18.33
C LYS A 164 3.63 2.05 18.72
N SER A 165 4.29 2.66 17.74
CA SER A 165 5.27 3.73 17.95
C SER A 165 4.63 5.02 18.50
N LEU A 166 3.31 5.21 18.35
CA LEU A 166 2.57 6.36 18.86
C LEU A 166 2.00 6.12 20.26
N GLU A 167 2.13 4.91 20.83
CA GLU A 167 1.68 4.69 22.20
C GLU A 167 2.52 5.54 23.18
N PRO A 168 1.88 6.31 24.07
CA PRO A 168 2.60 7.11 25.04
C PRO A 168 3.50 6.23 25.91
N VAL A 169 4.77 6.62 26.03
CA VAL A 169 5.84 5.88 26.71
C VAL A 169 5.47 5.52 28.17
N ASN A 170 4.61 6.31 28.81
CA ASN A 170 4.18 6.11 30.19
C ASN A 170 3.25 4.90 30.45
N LEU A 171 2.70 4.25 29.42
CA LEU A 171 1.89 3.02 29.61
C LEU A 171 2.72 1.73 29.63
N LYS A 172 3.98 1.77 29.18
CA LYS A 172 4.85 0.58 29.18
C LYS A 172 5.45 0.29 30.56
N ILE A 173 5.59 1.31 31.41
CA ILE A 173 6.10 1.17 32.79
C ILE A 173 5.02 0.59 33.71
N ALA A 174 3.75 0.98 33.52
CA ALA A 174 2.64 0.54 34.36
C ALA A 174 2.31 -0.96 34.24
N LYS A 175 2.51 -1.59 33.07
CA LYS A 175 2.25 -3.03 32.88
C LYS A 175 3.33 -3.95 33.47
N SER A 176 4.52 -3.42 33.75
CA SER A 176 5.62 -4.17 34.37
C SER A 176 5.66 -4.05 35.89
N ALA A 177 4.94 -3.09 36.48
CA ALA A 177 4.87 -2.90 37.93
C ALA A 177 3.78 -3.75 38.61
N ASP A 178 2.85 -4.33 37.85
CA ASP A 178 1.67 -5.04 38.37
C ASP A 178 1.92 -6.53 38.67
N THR A 179 3.19 -6.95 38.80
CA THR A 179 3.56 -8.36 39.10
C THR A 179 4.54 -8.55 40.27
N SER A 180 4.76 -7.54 41.11
CA SER A 180 5.53 -7.73 42.35
C SER A 180 4.81 -7.17 43.57
N GLU A 181 4.55 -8.10 44.50
CA GLU A 181 4.35 -7.91 45.94
C GLU A 181 2.94 -7.60 46.47
N ALA A 182 2.19 -8.69 46.71
CA ALA A 182 1.32 -8.79 47.88
C ALA A 182 1.94 -9.79 48.86
N SER A 183 2.63 -9.29 49.89
CA SER A 183 2.78 -9.98 51.18
C SER A 183 2.88 -8.94 52.28
N SER A 184 1.71 -8.62 52.83
CA SER A 184 1.54 -7.87 54.06
C SER A 184 1.68 -8.83 55.25
N GLU A 185 2.68 -8.63 56.10
CA GLU A 185 2.65 -9.10 57.49
C GLU A 185 2.36 -7.92 58.43
N PRO A 186 1.46 -8.07 59.41
CA PRO A 186 1.11 -6.99 60.33
C PRO A 186 2.10 -6.94 61.51
N LEU A 187 2.64 -5.75 61.78
CA LEU A 187 3.42 -5.47 62.98
C LEU A 187 2.50 -5.47 64.22
N THR A 188 2.69 -6.43 65.10
CA THR A 188 2.13 -6.45 66.46
C THR A 188 2.86 -5.45 67.35
N VAL A 189 2.07 -4.57 68.00
CA VAL A 189 2.51 -3.65 69.05
C VAL A 189 2.34 -4.32 70.42
N ALA A 190 3.37 -4.26 71.27
CA ALA A 190 3.31 -4.05 72.73
C ALA A 190 4.66 -4.40 73.41
N PRO A 191 4.90 -3.98 74.67
CA PRO A 191 4.32 -2.86 75.42
C PRO A 191 5.34 -1.73 75.71
#